data_AF-A0A6A8ANJ9-F1
#
_entry.id   AF-A0A6A8ANJ9-F1
#
_cell.length_a   1.000
_cell.length_b   1.000
_cell.length_c   1.000
_cell.angle_alpha   90.00
_cell.angle_beta   90.00
_cell.angle_gamma   90.00
#
_symmetry.space_group_name_H-M   'P 1'
#
loop_
_entity.id
_entity.type
_entity.pdbx_description
1 polymer ?
#
loop_
_entity_poly.entity_id
_entity_poly.type
_entity_poly.pdbx_seq_one_letter_code
_entity_poly.pdbx_strand_id
1 'polypeptide(L)'
;MGVEVAKVEWLYGALPSITEVGMAALLPDAQLTLAYDNSLKVLIGDRPVSDKSERVAYLEEKGISVKDFESLNVPRADVLVVMMREIDRLGEIVDIAPQNLIEIVEKLSSRILKLKEAGFRSVVLGGDHGFLYVRKEPERVPCKGELVKWRFAINSSEGNFVAKTDTLGINGDLLFSFPAGTSIFAVQGETPEFVHGGLSLQETVVPVVTLKLAEPSEKVKVSVEYPEKIASRIVLIKLKSSFERLDVESRRVYVEVNNKKSDAITLMPGKSETVRLSWLPEFEEAPEEVETKVVDYDTGEVISKRKAKVSLLM
;
A
#
# COMPACT_ATOMS: atom_id res chain seq x y z
N MET A 1 14.88 11.70 5.51
CA MET A 1 13.65 11.26 4.81
C MET A 1 13.92 10.90 3.35
N GLY A 2 14.80 11.59 2.61
CA GLY A 2 15.05 11.23 1.21
C GLY A 2 13.97 11.68 0.23
N VAL A 3 13.30 12.77 0.58
CA VAL A 3 12.31 13.48 -0.23
C VAL A 3 12.74 14.94 -0.30
N GLU A 4 12.54 15.56 -1.45
CA GLU A 4 12.80 17.00 -1.64
C GLU A 4 11.68 17.83 -1.02
N VAL A 5 10.44 17.35 -1.19
CA VAL A 5 9.23 17.99 -0.69
C VAL A 5 8.32 16.92 -0.12
N ALA A 6 7.81 17.17 1.08
CA ALA A 6 6.68 16.45 1.65
C ALA A 6 5.62 17.49 2.01
N LYS A 7 4.47 17.43 1.33
CA LYS A 7 3.32 18.30 1.59
C LYS A 7 2.19 17.44 2.11
N VAL A 8 1.62 17.84 3.24
CA VAL A 8 0.44 17.19 3.82
C VAL A 8 -0.69 18.20 3.77
N GLU A 9 -1.75 17.82 3.06
CA GLU A 9 -2.99 18.57 2.94
C GLU A 9 -4.15 17.67 3.38
N TRP A 10 -5.34 18.23 3.36
CA TRP A 10 -6.57 17.49 3.62
C TRP A 10 -7.60 17.85 2.56
N LEU A 11 -8.46 16.89 2.24
CA LEU A 11 -9.62 17.07 1.41
C LEU A 11 -10.87 16.72 2.22
N TYR A 12 -11.98 17.35 1.85
CA TYR A 12 -13.29 16.90 2.29
C TYR A 12 -13.68 15.65 1.48
N GLY A 13 -13.98 14.55 2.18
CA GLY A 13 -14.46 13.31 1.58
C GLY A 13 -15.86 13.48 1.00
N ALA A 14 -16.11 12.86 -0.15
CA ALA A 14 -17.41 12.92 -0.79
C ALA A 14 -18.47 12.22 0.07
N LEU A 15 -19.69 12.76 0.09
CA LEU A 15 -20.81 12.22 0.87
C LEU A 15 -21.84 11.49 0.00
N PRO A 16 -22.41 10.37 0.46
CA PRO A 16 -22.07 9.66 1.70
C PRO A 16 -20.63 9.10 1.66
N SER A 17 -19.93 9.12 2.79
CA SER A 17 -18.52 8.73 2.91
C SER A 17 -18.33 7.22 2.77
N ILE A 18 -18.57 6.68 1.57
CA ILE A 18 -18.47 5.26 1.23
C ILE A 18 -17.55 5.08 0.03
N THR A 19 -16.92 3.92 -0.10
CA THR A 19 -15.94 3.65 -1.15
C THR A 19 -16.47 3.89 -2.56
N GLU A 20 -17.72 3.54 -2.85
CA GLU A 20 -18.32 3.74 -4.17
C GLU A 20 -18.34 5.21 -4.57
N VAL A 21 -18.60 6.11 -3.62
CA VAL A 21 -18.70 7.56 -3.84
C VAL A 21 -17.34 8.22 -3.73
N GLY A 22 -16.57 7.92 -2.68
CA GLY A 22 -15.27 8.52 -2.43
C GLY A 22 -14.24 8.16 -3.50
N MET A 23 -14.14 6.89 -3.90
CA MET A 23 -13.21 6.50 -4.99
C MET A 23 -13.64 7.05 -6.35
N ALA A 24 -14.95 7.19 -6.60
CA ALA A 24 -15.45 7.82 -7.83
C ALA A 24 -15.13 9.32 -7.86
N ALA A 25 -15.17 10.01 -6.73
CA ALA A 25 -14.83 11.43 -6.62
C ALA A 25 -13.35 11.73 -6.91
N LEU A 26 -12.48 10.73 -6.80
CA LEU A 26 -11.05 10.83 -7.11
C LEU A 26 -10.73 10.60 -8.60
N LEU A 27 -11.72 10.24 -9.42
CA LEU A 27 -11.52 10.06 -10.86
C LEU A 27 -11.30 11.40 -11.57
N PRO A 28 -10.57 11.38 -12.71
CA PRO A 28 -10.47 12.56 -13.57
C PRO A 28 -11.85 13.06 -14.00
N ASP A 29 -12.02 14.38 -14.09
CA ASP A 29 -13.26 15.04 -14.52
C ASP A 29 -14.49 14.68 -13.67
N ALA A 30 -14.30 14.26 -12.41
CA ALA A 30 -15.39 13.82 -11.55
C ALA A 30 -16.42 14.93 -11.28
N GLN A 31 -17.55 14.84 -11.98
CA GLN A 31 -18.80 15.48 -11.65
C GLN A 31 -19.82 14.38 -11.42
N LEU A 32 -19.97 13.97 -10.16
CA LEU A 32 -20.74 12.80 -9.81
C LEU A 32 -22.24 13.06 -9.93
N THR A 33 -22.96 12.04 -10.37
CA THR A 33 -24.42 11.93 -10.23
C THR A 33 -24.74 10.70 -9.39
N LEU A 34 -25.59 10.87 -8.38
CA LEU A 34 -26.11 9.76 -7.57
C LEU A 34 -27.58 9.52 -7.90
N ALA A 35 -27.88 8.26 -8.18
CA ALA A 35 -29.24 7.79 -8.39
C ALA A 35 -29.48 6.54 -7.54
N TYR A 36 -30.73 6.30 -7.18
CA TYR A 36 -31.12 5.09 -6.45
C TYR A 36 -32.19 4.33 -7.22
N ASP A 37 -31.93 3.06 -7.49
CA ASP A 37 -32.86 2.11 -8.10
C ASP A 37 -32.52 0.72 -7.56
N ASN A 38 -33.13 0.37 -6.42
CA ASN A 38 -32.83 -0.80 -5.58
C ASN A 38 -31.39 -0.84 -5.00
N SER A 39 -30.42 -0.23 -5.68
CA SER A 39 -29.06 0.02 -5.24
C SER A 39 -28.64 1.45 -5.57
N LEU A 40 -27.66 1.97 -4.83
CA LEU A 40 -27.04 3.25 -5.13
C LEU A 40 -26.18 3.12 -6.38
N LYS A 41 -26.39 4.00 -7.35
CA LYS A 41 -25.61 4.10 -8.58
C LYS A 41 -24.82 5.40 -8.56
N VAL A 42 -23.53 5.31 -8.88
CA VAL A 42 -22.60 6.43 -8.99
C VAL A 42 -22.18 6.58 -10.45
N LEU A 43 -22.37 7.77 -11.02
CA LEU A 43 -22.12 8.04 -12.43
C LEU A 43 -21.22 9.27 -12.61
N ILE A 44 -20.48 9.31 -13.72
CA ILE A 44 -19.88 10.53 -14.29
C ILE A 44 -20.52 10.73 -15.67
N GLY A 45 -21.35 11.76 -15.82
CA GLY A 45 -22.28 11.85 -16.95
C GLY A 45 -23.23 10.66 -16.95
N ASP A 46 -23.31 9.93 -18.06
CA ASP A 46 -24.12 8.70 -18.19
C ASP A 46 -23.32 7.42 -17.87
N ARG A 47 -22.05 7.55 -17.49
CA ARG A 47 -21.15 6.40 -17.32
C ARG A 47 -21.12 5.91 -15.86
N PRO A 48 -21.47 4.64 -15.60
CA PRO A 48 -21.34 4.04 -14.28
C PRO A 48 -19.87 3.96 -13.82
N VAL A 49 -19.63 4.26 -12.54
CA VAL A 49 -18.33 4.19 -11.84
C VAL A 49 -18.48 3.72 -10.38
N SER A 50 -19.53 2.95 -10.11
CA SER A 50 -19.94 2.50 -8.77
C SER A 50 -18.98 1.45 -8.22
N ASP A 51 -18.49 0.54 -9.07
CA ASP A 51 -17.59 -0.54 -8.65
C ASP A 51 -16.15 -0.37 -9.16
N LYS A 52 -15.25 -1.21 -8.62
CA LYS A 52 -13.82 -1.16 -8.96
C LYS A 52 -13.57 -1.38 -10.46
N SER A 53 -14.28 -2.31 -11.09
CA SER A 53 -14.05 -2.64 -12.50
C SER A 53 -14.48 -1.50 -13.42
N GLU A 54 -15.60 -0.85 -13.11
CA GLU A 54 -16.08 0.34 -13.81
C GLU A 54 -15.09 1.50 -13.68
N ARG A 55 -14.57 1.75 -12.47
CA ARG A 55 -13.55 2.79 -12.22
C ARG A 55 -12.23 2.51 -12.94
N VAL A 56 -11.79 1.25 -12.98
CA VAL A 56 -10.58 0.86 -13.72
C VAL A 56 -10.78 1.10 -15.22
N ALA A 57 -11.90 0.65 -15.80
CA ALA A 57 -12.20 0.90 -17.20
C ALA A 57 -12.26 2.40 -17.52
N TYR A 58 -12.79 3.21 -16.59
CA TYR A 58 -12.83 4.67 -16.74
C TYR A 58 -11.43 5.28 -16.85
N LEU A 59 -10.51 4.87 -15.97
CA LEU A 59 -9.13 5.34 -15.97
C LEU A 59 -8.35 4.86 -17.21
N GLU A 60 -8.54 3.60 -17.61
CA GLU A 60 -7.86 3.03 -18.77
C GLU A 60 -8.27 3.72 -20.08
N GLU A 61 -9.54 4.09 -20.24
CA GLU A 61 -10.00 4.88 -21.39
C GLU A 61 -9.39 6.29 -21.44
N LYS A 62 -8.98 6.82 -20.29
CA LYS A 62 -8.23 8.09 -20.18
C LYS A 62 -6.72 7.89 -20.34
N GLY A 63 -6.27 6.67 -20.66
CA GLY A 63 -4.85 6.32 -20.80
C GLY A 63 -4.10 6.18 -19.48
N ILE A 64 -4.80 6.11 -18.35
CA ILE A 64 -4.19 5.97 -17.02
C ILE A 64 -4.10 4.49 -16.67
N SER A 65 -2.88 4.01 -16.45
CA SER A 65 -2.66 2.63 -16.02
C SER A 65 -3.08 2.45 -14.56
N VAL A 66 -3.74 1.33 -14.28
CA VAL A 66 -4.14 0.96 -12.91
C VAL A 66 -3.51 -0.37 -12.51
N LYS A 67 -2.98 -0.45 -11.30
CA LYS A 67 -2.47 -1.69 -10.70
C LYS A 67 -2.94 -1.84 -9.27
N ASP A 68 -3.15 -3.08 -8.85
CA ASP A 68 -3.25 -3.39 -7.43
C ASP A 68 -1.87 -3.26 -6.77
N PHE A 69 -1.85 -2.89 -5.49
CA PHE A 69 -0.64 -2.65 -4.69
C PHE A 69 0.35 -3.83 -4.73
N GLU A 70 -0.19 -5.05 -4.66
CA GLU A 70 0.57 -6.31 -4.71
C GLU A 70 1.14 -6.64 -6.10
N SER A 71 0.70 -5.93 -7.16
CA SER A 71 1.15 -6.23 -8.51
C SER A 71 2.65 -5.99 -8.67
N LEU A 72 3.40 -7.02 -9.07
CA LEU A 72 4.83 -6.90 -9.30
C LEU A 72 5.18 -6.11 -10.56
N ASN A 73 4.24 -6.02 -11.50
CA ASN A 73 4.40 -5.30 -12.76
C ASN A 73 4.21 -3.80 -12.54
N VAL A 74 5.21 -3.02 -12.92
CA VAL A 74 5.15 -1.55 -12.96
C VAL A 74 5.28 -1.14 -14.42
N PRO A 75 4.19 -0.72 -15.09
CA PRO A 75 4.25 -0.33 -16.49
C PRO A 75 5.01 0.99 -16.64
N ARG A 76 5.59 1.20 -17.82
CA ARG A 76 6.10 2.52 -18.21
C ARG A 76 4.91 3.41 -18.53
N ALA A 77 4.63 4.38 -17.67
CA ALA A 77 3.54 5.34 -17.82
C ALA A 77 3.92 6.67 -17.16
N ASP A 78 3.34 7.77 -17.63
CA ASP A 78 3.50 9.08 -16.99
C ASP A 78 2.69 9.18 -15.68
N VAL A 79 1.54 8.51 -15.64
CA VAL A 79 0.66 8.41 -14.48
C VAL A 79 0.28 6.95 -14.25
N LEU A 80 0.45 6.50 -13.01
CA LEU A 80 0.08 5.16 -12.56
C LEU A 80 -0.76 5.27 -11.28
N VAL A 81 -1.97 4.72 -11.31
CA VAL A 81 -2.81 4.57 -10.13
C VAL A 81 -2.51 3.21 -9.49
N VAL A 82 -2.14 3.21 -8.21
CA VAL A 82 -1.91 2.00 -7.43
C VAL A 82 -2.97 1.90 -6.34
N MET A 83 -3.84 0.88 -6.44
CA MET A 83 -4.92 0.67 -5.48
C MET A 83 -4.49 -0.22 -4.32
N MET A 84 -4.72 0.25 -3.10
CA MET A 84 -4.43 -0.45 -1.85
C MET A 84 -5.73 -0.65 -1.07
N ARG A 85 -5.96 -1.85 -0.52
CA ARG A 85 -7.16 -2.20 0.27
C ARG A 85 -6.82 -2.72 1.67
N GLU A 86 -5.55 -2.67 2.05
CA GLU A 86 -5.08 -3.33 3.27
C GLU A 86 -5.59 -2.62 4.53
N ILE A 87 -5.78 -1.29 4.50
CA ILE A 87 -6.38 -0.55 5.63
C ILE A 87 -7.84 -0.96 5.85
N ASP A 88 -8.66 -1.01 4.79
CA ASP A 88 -10.07 -1.44 4.92
C ASP A 88 -10.17 -2.88 5.43
N ARG A 89 -9.31 -3.77 4.91
CA ARG A 89 -9.24 -5.16 5.37
C ARG A 89 -8.80 -5.27 6.83
N LEU A 90 -7.92 -4.39 7.32
CA LEU A 90 -7.63 -4.34 8.76
C LEU A 90 -8.88 -3.98 9.54
N GLY A 91 -9.71 -3.06 9.04
CA GLY A 91 -11.00 -2.72 9.63
C GLY A 91 -11.96 -3.92 9.77
N GLU A 92 -11.88 -4.91 8.89
CA GLU A 92 -12.67 -6.14 9.00
C GLU A 92 -12.15 -7.10 10.09
N ILE A 93 -10.94 -6.87 10.62
CA ILE A 93 -10.30 -7.71 11.65
C ILE A 93 -10.66 -7.16 13.03
N VAL A 94 -11.18 -8.04 13.89
CA VAL A 94 -11.65 -7.70 15.24
C VAL A 94 -10.50 -7.22 16.16
N ASP A 95 -9.26 -7.68 15.95
CA ASP A 95 -8.12 -7.35 16.80
C ASP A 95 -7.02 -6.56 16.07
N ILE A 96 -7.30 -5.33 15.62
CA ILE A 96 -6.27 -4.46 15.05
C ILE A 96 -5.26 -4.07 16.13
N ALA A 97 -4.00 -4.48 15.98
CA ALA A 97 -2.91 -4.02 16.81
C ALA A 97 -2.27 -2.76 16.17
N PRO A 98 -1.80 -1.77 16.96
CA PRO A 98 -1.06 -0.62 16.43
C PRO A 98 0.13 -1.01 15.54
N GLN A 99 0.72 -2.18 15.78
CA GLN A 99 1.79 -2.75 14.97
C GLN A 99 1.37 -2.97 13.51
N ASN A 100 0.11 -3.34 13.23
CA ASN A 100 -0.37 -3.55 11.86
C ASN A 100 -0.34 -2.26 11.03
N LEU A 101 -0.55 -1.10 11.65
CA LEU A 101 -0.44 0.20 10.98
C LEU A 101 1.02 0.55 10.64
N ILE A 102 1.96 0.17 11.51
CA ILE A 102 3.40 0.37 11.27
C ILE A 102 3.85 -0.48 10.07
N GLU A 103 3.42 -1.74 10.01
CA GLU A 103 3.72 -2.63 8.87
C GLU A 103 3.21 -2.07 7.53
N ILE A 104 2.04 -1.40 7.53
CA ILE A 104 1.52 -0.72 6.34
C ILE A 104 2.46 0.40 5.87
N VAL A 105 2.99 1.20 6.80
CA VAL A 105 3.94 2.28 6.46
C VAL A 105 5.23 1.71 5.86
N GLU A 106 5.73 0.58 6.38
CA GLU A 106 6.91 -0.11 5.83
C GLU A 106 6.65 -0.66 4.41
N LYS A 107 5.47 -1.27 4.19
CA LYS A 107 5.03 -1.72 2.87
C LYS A 107 4.91 -0.57 1.88
N LEU A 108 4.27 0.53 2.28
CA LEU A 108 4.14 1.75 1.48
C LEU A 108 5.52 2.30 1.09
N SER A 109 6.43 2.42 2.05
CA SER A 109 7.79 2.92 1.81
C SER A 109 8.55 2.04 0.81
N SER A 110 8.46 0.73 0.96
CA SER A 110 9.07 -0.24 0.03
C SER A 110 8.46 -0.14 -1.37
N ARG A 111 7.14 0.05 -1.47
CA ARG A 111 6.44 0.23 -2.75
C ARG A 111 6.85 1.53 -3.43
N ILE A 112 6.94 2.64 -2.68
CA ILE A 112 7.37 3.95 -3.19
C ILE A 112 8.78 3.84 -3.79
N LEU A 113 9.70 3.15 -3.11
CA LEU A 113 11.05 2.93 -3.63
C LEU A 113 11.06 2.11 -4.93
N LYS A 114 10.24 1.07 -5.03
CA LYS A 114 10.09 0.30 -6.27
C LYS A 114 9.53 1.14 -7.42
N LEU A 115 8.56 2.03 -7.14
CA LEU A 115 8.04 2.96 -8.13
C LEU A 115 9.10 3.99 -8.55
N LYS A 116 9.92 4.46 -7.60
CA LYS A 116 11.06 5.34 -7.87
C LYS A 116 12.07 4.71 -8.82
N GLU A 117 12.41 3.44 -8.61
CA GLU A 117 13.30 2.68 -9.51
C GLU A 117 12.71 2.54 -10.92
N ALA A 118 11.38 2.52 -11.05
CA ALA A 118 10.69 2.55 -12.35
C ALA A 118 10.59 3.96 -12.98
N GLY A 119 11.14 4.98 -12.32
CA GLY A 119 11.22 6.35 -12.84
C GLY A 119 10.19 7.33 -12.28
N PHE A 120 9.26 6.90 -11.42
CA PHE A 120 8.27 7.80 -10.81
C PHE A 120 8.94 8.70 -9.76
N ARG A 121 8.81 10.03 -9.91
CA ARG A 121 9.45 11.02 -9.01
C ARG A 121 8.47 11.80 -8.14
N SER A 122 7.18 11.74 -8.46
CA SER A 122 6.10 12.34 -7.68
C SER A 122 5.14 11.24 -7.25
N VAL A 123 4.79 11.23 -5.96
CA VAL A 123 3.83 10.29 -5.40
C VAL A 123 2.78 11.08 -4.64
N VAL A 124 1.51 10.78 -4.91
CA VAL A 124 0.37 11.29 -4.15
C VAL A 124 -0.28 10.12 -3.44
N LEU A 125 -0.37 10.19 -2.12
CA LEU A 125 -1.06 9.24 -1.28
C LEU A 125 -2.37 9.89 -0.81
N GLY A 126 -3.48 9.17 -0.92
CA GLY A 126 -4.79 9.63 -0.48
C GLY A 126 -5.71 8.46 -0.19
N GLY A 127 -6.91 8.76 0.31
CA GLY A 127 -7.99 7.81 0.55
C GLY A 127 -9.31 8.33 0.01
N ASP A 128 -10.34 7.49 0.07
CA ASP A 128 -11.73 7.80 -0.27
C ASP A 128 -12.54 8.26 0.95
N HIS A 129 -12.31 7.63 2.10
CA HIS A 129 -12.82 8.01 3.40
C HIS A 129 -11.84 7.58 4.49
N GLY A 130 -12.08 8.02 5.73
CA GLY A 130 -11.35 7.50 6.89
C GLY A 130 -12.11 6.40 7.62
N PHE A 131 -11.84 6.27 8.91
CA PHE A 131 -12.44 5.23 9.75
C PHE A 131 -12.47 5.64 11.22
N LEU A 132 -13.32 4.99 12.03
CA LEU A 132 -13.27 5.07 13.48
C LEU A 132 -12.86 3.73 14.07
N TYR A 133 -11.82 3.75 14.89
CA TYR A 133 -11.49 2.65 15.78
C TYR A 133 -12.03 2.96 17.17
N VAL A 134 -13.11 2.28 17.57
CA VAL A 134 -13.77 2.49 18.86
C VAL A 134 -13.80 1.20 19.66
N ARG A 135 -13.33 1.25 20.91
CA ARG A 135 -13.35 0.09 21.82
C ARG A 135 -14.71 -0.19 22.45
N LYS A 136 -15.68 0.69 22.23
CA LYS A 136 -17.05 0.59 22.74
C LYS A 136 -17.99 0.71 21.56
N GLU A 137 -19.01 -0.14 21.52
CA GLU A 137 -20.04 -0.07 20.49
C GLU A 137 -20.62 1.36 20.38
N PRO A 138 -20.73 1.90 19.16
CA PRO A 138 -21.37 3.19 18.93
C PRO A 138 -22.85 3.14 19.32
N GLU A 139 -23.39 4.31 19.65
CA GLU A 139 -24.83 4.46 19.82
C GLU A 139 -25.57 4.14 18.51
N ARG A 140 -26.61 3.31 18.61
CA ARG A 140 -27.48 2.95 17.49
C ARG A 140 -28.75 3.80 17.54
N VAL A 141 -29.00 4.59 16.50
CA VAL A 141 -30.18 5.46 16.40
C VAL A 141 -31.15 4.94 15.33
N PRO A 142 -32.46 4.85 15.60
CA PRO A 142 -33.42 4.39 14.61
C PRO A 142 -33.54 5.40 13.46
N CYS A 143 -33.76 4.90 12.24
CA CYS A 143 -34.02 5.71 11.06
C CYS A 143 -34.85 4.91 10.06
N LYS A 144 -35.78 5.58 9.38
CA LYS A 144 -36.55 5.04 8.25
C LYS A 144 -36.15 5.75 6.96
N GLY A 145 -36.04 5.00 5.88
CA GLY A 145 -35.73 5.49 4.54
C GLY A 145 -35.88 4.36 3.55
N GLU A 146 -35.72 4.68 2.26
CA GLU A 146 -35.74 3.69 1.18
C GLU A 146 -34.57 2.71 1.28
N LEU A 147 -33.40 3.22 1.68
CA LEU A 147 -32.25 2.45 2.10
C LEU A 147 -31.72 3.00 3.42
N VAL A 148 -31.44 2.13 4.38
CA VAL A 148 -30.75 2.50 5.63
C VAL A 148 -29.46 1.68 5.75
N LYS A 149 -28.34 2.37 5.88
CA LYS A 149 -27.01 1.83 6.15
C LYS A 149 -26.48 2.45 7.44
N TRP A 150 -25.44 1.88 8.04
CA TRP A 150 -24.86 2.42 9.28
C TRP A 150 -24.50 3.92 9.21
N ARG A 151 -23.91 4.34 8.08
CA ARG A 151 -23.41 5.72 7.87
C ARG A 151 -24.47 6.71 7.38
N PHE A 152 -25.51 6.25 6.69
CA PHE A 152 -26.45 7.11 6.00
C PHE A 152 -27.77 6.39 5.69
N ALA A 153 -28.82 7.15 5.40
CA ALA A 153 -30.05 6.67 4.80
C ALA A 153 -30.40 7.49 3.56
N ILE A 154 -31.08 6.85 2.59
CA ILE A 154 -31.58 7.46 1.36
C ILE A 154 -33.08 7.71 1.49
N ASN A 155 -33.52 8.85 0.99
CA ASN A 155 -34.91 9.30 0.99
C ASN A 155 -35.51 9.27 2.40
N SER A 156 -34.75 9.82 3.35
CA SER A 156 -35.09 9.92 4.77
C SER A 156 -34.93 11.34 5.26
N SER A 157 -35.82 11.74 6.18
CA SER A 157 -35.70 12.97 6.96
C SER A 157 -35.40 12.71 8.44
N GLU A 158 -35.07 11.47 8.82
CA GLU A 158 -34.91 11.02 10.22
C GLU A 158 -33.43 10.94 10.65
N GLY A 159 -32.66 12.01 10.45
CA GLY A 159 -31.26 12.09 10.86
C GLY A 159 -30.86 13.42 11.46
N ASN A 160 -29.64 13.47 11.99
CA ASN A 160 -29.08 14.67 12.60
C ASN A 160 -28.70 15.71 11.53
N PHE A 161 -28.20 15.25 10.39
CA PHE A 161 -27.97 16.08 9.22
C PHE A 161 -28.71 15.46 8.04
N VAL A 162 -29.52 16.27 7.37
CA VAL A 162 -30.30 15.86 6.20
C VAL A 162 -30.01 16.85 5.08
N ALA A 163 -29.59 16.34 3.94
CA ALA A 163 -29.20 17.16 2.80
C ALA A 163 -29.62 16.49 1.49
N LYS A 164 -30.06 17.30 0.54
CA LYS A 164 -30.17 16.86 -0.85
C LYS A 164 -28.78 16.70 -1.45
N THR A 165 -28.66 15.81 -2.43
CA THR A 165 -27.43 15.60 -3.22
C THR A 165 -26.80 16.89 -3.71
N ASP A 166 -27.59 17.82 -4.25
CA ASP A 166 -27.12 19.12 -4.74
C ASP A 166 -26.37 19.94 -3.67
N THR A 167 -26.83 19.87 -2.44
CA THR A 167 -26.28 20.56 -1.26
C THR A 167 -24.95 19.94 -0.82
N LEU A 168 -24.73 18.67 -1.17
CA LEU A 168 -23.48 17.93 -0.98
C LEU A 168 -22.49 18.13 -2.14
N GLY A 169 -22.84 18.97 -3.13
CA GLY A 169 -22.02 19.22 -4.32
C GLY A 169 -22.05 18.10 -5.34
N ILE A 170 -23.10 17.26 -5.32
CA ILE A 170 -23.24 16.08 -6.19
C ILE A 170 -24.58 16.18 -6.93
N ASN A 171 -24.62 15.82 -8.21
CA ASN A 171 -25.86 15.87 -8.98
C ASN A 171 -26.82 14.75 -8.53
N GLY A 172 -28.12 15.03 -8.54
CA GLY A 172 -29.17 14.06 -8.22
C GLY A 172 -30.35 14.72 -7.53
N ASP A 173 -31.31 13.90 -7.11
CA ASP A 173 -32.51 14.31 -6.37
C ASP A 173 -32.70 13.56 -5.04
N LEU A 174 -31.76 12.67 -4.70
CA LEU A 174 -31.81 11.90 -3.46
C LEU A 174 -31.71 12.81 -2.22
N LEU A 175 -32.48 12.45 -1.19
CA LEU A 175 -32.37 13.05 0.14
C LEU A 175 -31.56 12.14 1.05
N PHE A 176 -30.34 12.56 1.39
CA PHE A 176 -29.49 11.82 2.32
C PHE A 176 -29.70 12.28 3.75
N SER A 177 -29.76 11.29 4.65
CA SER A 177 -29.83 11.48 6.10
C SER A 177 -28.61 10.84 6.75
N PHE A 178 -28.05 11.48 7.77
CA PHE A 178 -26.84 11.03 8.45
C PHE A 178 -27.01 11.06 9.98
N PRO A 179 -26.45 10.07 10.71
CA PRO A 179 -26.50 10.03 12.17
C PRO A 179 -25.57 11.10 12.79
N ALA A 180 -25.78 11.41 14.08
CA ALA A 180 -25.00 12.44 14.79
C ALA A 180 -23.62 11.93 15.23
N GLY A 181 -22.58 12.75 15.06
CA GLY A 181 -21.28 12.51 15.69
C GLY A 181 -20.63 11.19 15.25
N THR A 182 -20.53 10.23 16.18
CA THR A 182 -20.00 8.87 15.95
C THR A 182 -21.08 7.79 16.08
N SER A 183 -22.37 8.17 16.13
CA SER A 183 -23.48 7.22 16.16
C SER A 183 -23.70 6.59 14.79
N ILE A 184 -24.39 5.45 14.76
CA ILE A 184 -24.76 4.75 13.52
C ILE A 184 -26.27 4.54 13.47
N PHE A 185 -26.83 4.45 12.27
CA PHE A 185 -28.22 4.02 12.16
C PHE A 185 -28.38 2.55 12.54
N ALA A 186 -29.49 2.25 13.21
CA ALA A 186 -29.86 0.92 13.64
C ALA A 186 -30.31 0.08 12.44
N VAL A 187 -29.39 -0.71 11.90
CA VAL A 187 -29.65 -1.75 10.90
C VAL A 187 -29.46 -3.13 11.51
N GLN A 188 -30.04 -4.16 10.89
CA GLN A 188 -29.93 -5.54 11.35
C GLN A 188 -28.47 -6.04 11.28
N GLY A 189 -28.03 -6.75 12.33
CA GLY A 189 -26.69 -7.32 12.45
C GLY A 189 -25.94 -6.88 13.72
N GLU A 190 -24.84 -7.55 14.03
CA GLU A 190 -23.90 -7.16 15.10
C GLU A 190 -23.12 -5.90 14.70
N THR A 191 -22.69 -5.11 15.68
CA THR A 191 -21.84 -3.94 15.40
C THR A 191 -20.38 -4.41 15.36
N PRO A 192 -19.64 -4.23 14.26
CA PRO A 192 -18.20 -4.49 14.28
C PRO A 192 -17.50 -3.53 15.26
N GLU A 193 -16.32 -3.90 15.76
CA GLU A 193 -15.48 -2.99 16.56
C GLU A 193 -14.93 -1.83 15.72
N PHE A 194 -14.83 -2.04 14.41
CA PHE A 194 -14.49 -1.03 13.43
C PHE A 194 -15.76 -0.50 12.78
N VAL A 195 -16.15 0.71 13.13
CA VAL A 195 -17.39 1.33 12.63
C VAL A 195 -17.09 2.57 11.83
N HIS A 196 -18.01 2.84 10.92
CA HIS A 196 -18.03 4.08 10.19
C HIS A 196 -19.19 4.93 10.76
N GLY A 197 -18.86 5.88 11.62
CA GLY A 197 -19.81 6.57 12.52
C GLY A 197 -20.58 7.74 11.92
N GLY A 198 -20.84 7.74 10.62
CA GLY A 198 -21.53 8.86 9.93
C GLY A 198 -20.59 9.97 9.47
N LEU A 199 -20.94 11.24 9.72
CA LEU A 199 -20.20 12.43 9.25
C LEU A 199 -19.05 12.86 10.17
N SER A 200 -18.45 11.92 10.91
CA SER A 200 -17.33 12.24 11.79
C SER A 200 -16.17 12.86 11.00
N LEU A 201 -15.37 13.73 11.64
CA LEU A 201 -14.20 14.32 10.98
C LEU A 201 -13.19 13.25 10.56
N GLN A 202 -13.05 12.18 11.33
CA GLN A 202 -12.18 11.05 11.03
C GLN A 202 -12.61 10.32 9.76
N GLU A 203 -13.90 10.29 9.44
CA GLU A 203 -14.43 9.70 8.19
C GLU A 203 -14.32 10.66 7.01
N THR A 204 -14.61 11.95 7.24
CA THR A 204 -14.88 12.93 6.18
C THR A 204 -13.73 13.89 5.90
N VAL A 205 -12.66 13.90 6.71
CA VAL A 205 -11.44 14.67 6.44
C VAL A 205 -10.33 13.69 6.08
N VAL A 206 -10.02 13.62 4.78
CA VAL A 206 -9.05 12.65 4.26
C VAL A 206 -7.70 13.33 4.04
N PRO A 207 -6.60 12.81 4.61
CA PRO A 207 -5.27 13.36 4.37
C PRO A 207 -4.80 13.06 2.94
N VAL A 208 -4.13 14.03 2.34
CA VAL A 208 -3.42 13.87 1.07
C VAL A 208 -1.95 14.19 1.30
N VAL A 209 -1.09 13.20 1.05
CA VAL A 209 0.36 13.34 1.19
C VAL A 209 0.98 13.36 -0.20
N THR A 210 1.55 14.50 -0.58
CA THR A 210 2.30 14.64 -1.83
C THR A 210 3.79 14.61 -1.52
N LEU A 211 4.50 13.69 -2.17
CA LEU A 211 5.94 13.49 -2.03
C LEU A 211 6.63 13.76 -3.36
N LYS A 212 7.65 14.62 -3.34
CA LYS A 212 8.64 14.72 -4.41
C LYS A 212 9.89 13.97 -3.99
N LEU A 213 10.20 12.87 -4.66
CA LEU A 213 11.29 11.97 -4.30
C LEU A 213 12.63 12.56 -4.76
N ALA A 214 13.61 12.59 -3.87
CA ALA A 214 14.97 13.05 -4.18
C ALA A 214 15.72 12.03 -5.04
N GLU A 215 16.74 12.48 -5.76
CA GLU A 215 17.69 11.56 -6.40
C GLU A 215 18.34 10.64 -5.36
N PRO A 216 18.66 9.37 -5.71
CA PRO A 216 19.40 8.50 -4.82
C PRO A 216 20.73 9.12 -4.40
N SER A 217 21.03 9.08 -3.10
CA SER A 217 22.31 9.52 -2.54
C SER A 217 23.17 8.36 -2.03
N GLU A 218 22.56 7.20 -1.79
CA GLU A 218 23.24 6.01 -1.32
C GLU A 218 22.56 4.73 -1.83
N LYS A 219 23.30 3.62 -1.87
CA LYS A 219 22.72 2.30 -2.14
C LYS A 219 22.23 1.66 -0.84
N VAL A 220 21.18 0.84 -0.91
CA VAL A 220 20.65 0.08 0.24
C VAL A 220 21.74 -0.61 1.07
N LYS A 221 21.58 -0.64 2.39
CA LYS A 221 22.48 -1.39 3.29
C LYS A 221 22.24 -2.88 3.09
N VAL A 222 23.29 -3.70 3.15
CA VAL A 222 23.19 -5.15 2.99
C VAL A 222 23.64 -5.85 4.26
N SER A 223 22.75 -6.66 4.82
CA SER A 223 23.03 -7.61 5.89
C SER A 223 23.19 -9.01 5.29
N VAL A 224 24.10 -9.79 5.86
CA VAL A 224 24.48 -11.11 5.34
C VAL A 224 24.28 -12.15 6.43
N GLU A 225 23.48 -13.16 6.13
CA GLU A 225 23.32 -14.34 6.98
C GLU A 225 24.25 -15.43 6.45
N TYR A 226 25.37 -15.60 7.15
CA TYR A 226 26.36 -16.62 6.82
C TYR A 226 26.06 -17.93 7.54
N PRO A 227 26.26 -19.09 6.89
CA PRO A 227 26.22 -20.37 7.58
C PRO A 227 27.36 -20.44 8.62
N GLU A 228 27.12 -21.16 9.72
CA GLU A 228 28.15 -21.38 10.75
C GLU A 228 29.33 -22.21 10.23
N LYS A 229 29.03 -23.21 9.38
CA LYS A 229 29.99 -24.08 8.71
C LYS A 229 29.55 -24.35 7.28
N ILE A 230 30.50 -24.62 6.39
CA ILE A 230 30.22 -25.02 5.02
C ILE A 230 30.30 -26.54 4.92
N ALA A 231 29.15 -27.18 4.78
CA ALA A 231 29.02 -28.64 4.79
C ALA A 231 28.82 -29.28 3.40
N SER A 232 28.82 -28.46 2.35
CA SER A 232 28.56 -28.89 0.98
C SER A 232 29.38 -28.06 -0.02
N ARG A 233 29.55 -28.59 -1.24
CA ARG A 233 30.21 -27.89 -2.37
C ARG A 233 29.39 -26.74 -2.95
N ILE A 234 28.13 -26.60 -2.50
CA ILE A 234 27.22 -25.52 -2.87
C ILE A 234 26.85 -24.75 -1.63
N VAL A 235 27.23 -23.48 -1.56
CA VAL A 235 26.87 -22.60 -0.46
C VAL A 235 25.60 -21.81 -0.80
N LEU A 236 24.77 -21.60 0.21
CA LEU A 236 23.63 -20.70 0.17
C LEU A 236 23.93 -19.54 1.11
N ILE A 237 23.98 -18.32 0.58
CA ILE A 237 24.18 -17.10 1.35
C ILE A 237 22.93 -16.25 1.21
N LYS A 238 22.26 -15.98 2.33
CA LYS A 238 21.07 -15.12 2.34
C LYS A 238 21.49 -13.69 2.59
N LEU A 239 21.07 -12.81 1.69
CA LEU A 239 21.30 -11.38 1.74
C LEU A 239 19.97 -10.71 2.06
N LYS A 240 19.99 -9.72 2.96
CA LYS A 240 18.82 -8.89 3.26
C LYS A 240 19.21 -7.44 3.19
N SER A 241 18.49 -6.69 2.36
CA SER A 241 18.66 -5.24 2.26
C SER A 241 17.81 -4.50 3.29
N SER A 242 18.30 -3.35 3.74
CA SER A 242 17.57 -2.43 4.60
C SER A 242 17.80 -0.98 4.19
N PHE A 243 16.86 -0.12 4.56
CA PHE A 243 16.90 1.30 4.29
C PHE A 243 16.19 2.06 5.42
N GLU A 244 16.59 3.31 5.62
CA GLU A 244 15.99 4.23 6.61
C GLU A 244 15.41 5.48 5.94
N ARG A 245 15.66 5.66 4.64
CA ARG A 245 15.30 6.85 3.85
C ARG A 245 14.82 6.45 2.46
N LEU A 246 14.13 7.37 1.78
CA LEU A 246 13.59 7.18 0.42
C LEU A 246 14.56 7.64 -0.70
N ASP A 247 15.72 8.17 -0.35
CA ASP A 247 16.83 8.54 -1.26
C ASP A 247 17.85 7.40 -1.41
N VAL A 248 17.38 6.15 -1.33
CA VAL A 248 18.19 4.96 -1.58
C VAL A 248 17.91 4.37 -2.97
N GLU A 249 18.91 3.67 -3.52
CA GLU A 249 18.75 2.84 -4.72
C GLU A 249 19.15 1.39 -4.46
N SER A 250 18.77 0.50 -5.39
CA SER A 250 19.16 -0.90 -5.38
C SER A 250 20.68 -1.08 -5.39
N ARG A 251 21.15 -2.17 -4.80
CA ARG A 251 22.58 -2.51 -4.78
C ARG A 251 22.84 -3.78 -5.57
N ARG A 252 23.69 -3.72 -6.58
CA ARG A 252 24.19 -4.93 -7.27
C ARG A 252 25.32 -5.54 -6.48
N VAL A 253 25.22 -6.82 -6.17
CA VAL A 253 26.22 -7.55 -5.38
C VAL A 253 26.48 -8.93 -5.97
N TYR A 254 27.67 -9.47 -5.72
CA TYR A 254 27.97 -10.88 -5.93
C TYR A 254 28.61 -11.47 -4.67
N VAL A 255 28.49 -12.79 -4.54
CA VAL A 255 29.13 -13.56 -3.47
C VAL A 255 30.40 -14.20 -4.03
N GLU A 256 31.49 -14.11 -3.28
CA GLU A 256 32.75 -14.77 -3.59
C GLU A 256 33.09 -15.77 -2.49
N VAL A 257 33.35 -17.02 -2.85
CA VAL A 257 33.84 -18.06 -1.94
C VAL A 257 35.01 -18.77 -2.60
N ASN A 258 36.15 -18.82 -1.91
CA ASN A 258 37.36 -19.46 -2.42
C ASN A 258 37.73 -19.03 -3.86
N ASN A 259 37.71 -17.71 -4.11
CA ASN A 259 37.95 -17.10 -5.43
C ASN A 259 36.94 -17.46 -6.54
N LYS A 260 35.87 -18.22 -6.24
CA LYS A 260 34.73 -18.42 -7.14
C LYS A 260 33.69 -17.35 -6.88
N LYS A 261 33.17 -16.73 -7.95
CA LYS A 261 32.15 -15.67 -7.89
C LYS A 261 30.81 -16.23 -8.33
N SER A 262 29.74 -15.81 -7.66
CA SER A 262 28.38 -16.00 -8.17
C SER A 262 28.08 -15.04 -9.31
N ASP A 263 26.97 -15.29 -10.01
CA ASP A 263 26.33 -14.25 -10.79
C ASP A 263 25.96 -13.07 -9.89
N ALA A 264 25.94 -11.87 -10.47
CA ALA A 264 25.50 -10.68 -9.78
C ALA A 264 23.98 -10.69 -9.60
N ILE A 265 23.52 -10.29 -8.42
CA ILE A 265 22.10 -10.08 -8.13
C ILE A 265 21.85 -8.61 -7.76
N THR A 266 20.65 -8.13 -8.05
CA THR A 266 20.22 -6.77 -7.68
C THR A 266 19.37 -6.84 -6.42
N LEU A 267 19.87 -6.30 -5.32
CA LEU A 267 19.13 -6.17 -4.07
C LEU A 267 18.29 -4.90 -4.10
N MET A 268 17.00 -5.06 -4.36
CA MET A 268 16.01 -3.98 -4.23
C MET A 268 15.75 -3.64 -2.75
N PRO A 269 15.36 -2.40 -2.41
CA PRO A 269 15.07 -1.99 -1.04
C PRO A 269 14.06 -2.89 -0.32
N GLY A 270 14.41 -3.33 0.89
CA GLY A 270 13.56 -4.16 1.74
C GLY A 270 13.42 -5.62 1.29
N LYS A 271 14.15 -6.06 0.26
CA LYS A 271 14.13 -7.44 -0.23
C LYS A 271 15.20 -8.31 0.43
N SER A 272 14.88 -9.61 0.49
CA SER A 272 15.81 -10.66 0.86
C SER A 272 15.96 -11.62 -0.32
N GLU A 273 17.20 -11.97 -0.64
CA GLU A 273 17.55 -12.86 -1.74
C GLU A 273 18.54 -13.92 -1.24
N THR A 274 18.49 -15.11 -1.82
CA THR A 274 19.44 -16.20 -1.50
C THR A 274 20.34 -16.45 -2.70
N VAL A 275 21.63 -16.21 -2.52
CA VAL A 275 22.64 -16.52 -3.54
C VAL A 275 23.10 -17.96 -3.37
N ARG A 276 22.99 -18.73 -4.45
CA ARG A 276 23.49 -20.10 -4.56
C ARG A 276 24.80 -20.09 -5.35
N LEU A 277 25.87 -20.65 -4.79
CA LEU A 277 27.18 -20.70 -5.44
C LEU A 277 27.81 -22.09 -5.29
N SER A 278 28.18 -22.70 -6.42
CA SER A 278 29.09 -23.85 -6.44
C SER A 278 30.52 -23.33 -6.30
N TRP A 279 31.11 -23.52 -5.11
CA TRP A 279 32.38 -22.88 -4.74
C TRP A 279 33.57 -23.83 -4.81
N LEU A 280 33.32 -25.14 -4.85
CA LEU A 280 34.32 -26.19 -4.95
C LEU A 280 33.93 -27.20 -6.04
N PRO A 281 34.79 -27.49 -7.01
CA PRO A 281 34.59 -28.58 -7.97
C PRO A 281 34.43 -29.94 -7.29
N GLU A 282 33.81 -30.89 -7.99
CA GLU A 282 33.48 -32.22 -7.45
C GLU A 282 34.71 -32.98 -6.94
N PHE A 283 35.84 -32.86 -7.64
CA PHE A 283 37.06 -33.64 -7.40
C PHE A 283 38.18 -32.84 -6.71
N GLU A 284 37.94 -31.60 -6.28
CA GLU A 284 38.92 -30.83 -5.52
C GLU A 284 38.81 -31.12 -4.01
N GLU A 285 39.96 -31.23 -3.35
CA GLU A 285 40.01 -31.30 -1.89
C GLU A 285 39.55 -29.99 -1.26
N ALA A 286 38.70 -30.08 -0.25
CA ALA A 286 38.25 -28.91 0.47
C ALA A 286 39.34 -28.37 1.40
N PRO A 287 39.62 -27.05 1.39
CA PRO A 287 40.44 -26.45 2.42
C PRO A 287 39.75 -26.50 3.79
N GLU A 288 40.51 -26.44 4.89
CA GLU A 288 39.94 -26.47 6.25
C GLU A 288 39.02 -25.27 6.55
N GLU A 289 39.36 -24.10 6.00
CA GLU A 289 38.59 -22.87 6.11
C GLU A 289 38.50 -22.16 4.76
N VAL A 290 37.38 -21.48 4.53
CA VAL A 290 37.22 -20.59 3.38
C VAL A 290 36.73 -19.22 3.82
N GLU A 291 37.12 -18.20 3.06
CA GLU A 291 36.57 -16.86 3.19
C GLU A 291 35.41 -16.69 2.21
N THR A 292 34.27 -16.23 2.74
CA THR A 292 33.11 -15.80 1.98
C THR A 292 33.02 -14.29 2.04
N LYS A 293 32.97 -13.63 0.87
CA LYS A 293 32.79 -12.18 0.73
C LYS A 293 31.49 -11.87 0.02
N VAL A 294 30.87 -10.77 0.40
CA VAL A 294 29.82 -10.11 -0.37
C VAL A 294 30.42 -8.80 -0.89
N VAL A 295 30.42 -8.63 -2.20
CA VAL A 295 31.12 -7.54 -2.87
C VAL A 295 30.12 -6.72 -3.67
N ASP A 296 30.20 -5.39 -3.57
CA ASP A 296 29.46 -4.49 -4.45
C ASP A 296 29.98 -4.65 -5.89
N TYR A 297 29.08 -4.99 -6.81
CA TYR A 297 29.45 -5.31 -8.18
C TYR A 297 30.01 -4.10 -8.93
N ASP A 298 29.53 -2.89 -8.62
CA ASP A 298 29.86 -1.69 -9.38
C ASP A 298 31.18 -1.06 -8.92
N THR A 299 31.47 -1.13 -7.61
CA THR A 299 32.63 -0.47 -6.99
C THR A 299 33.76 -1.43 -6.63
N GLY A 300 33.47 -2.74 -6.53
CA GLY A 300 34.41 -3.74 -6.00
C GLY A 300 34.59 -3.68 -4.48
N GLU A 301 33.82 -2.85 -3.77
CA GLU A 301 33.88 -2.73 -2.32
C GLU A 301 33.45 -4.04 -1.64
N VAL A 302 34.26 -4.54 -0.71
CA VAL A 302 33.88 -5.69 0.14
C VAL A 302 32.92 -5.20 1.23
N ILE A 303 31.63 -5.44 1.02
CA ILE A 303 30.55 -5.05 1.93
C ILE A 303 30.63 -5.85 3.24
N SER A 304 30.89 -7.15 3.12
CA SER A 304 30.99 -8.04 4.27
C SER A 304 31.88 -9.23 3.94
N LYS A 305 32.57 -9.75 4.96
CA LYS A 305 33.41 -10.94 4.83
C LYS A 305 33.35 -11.78 6.10
N ARG A 306 33.37 -13.10 5.95
CA ARG A 306 33.43 -14.05 7.06
C ARG A 306 34.24 -15.27 6.66
N LYS A 307 35.09 -15.76 7.58
CA LYS A 307 35.71 -17.08 7.47
C LYS A 307 34.79 -18.14 8.08
N ALA A 308 34.67 -19.28 7.41
CA ALA A 308 33.90 -20.42 7.89
C ALA A 308 34.72 -21.70 7.76
N LYS A 309 34.58 -22.58 8.75
CA LYS A 309 35.15 -23.94 8.68
C LYS A 309 34.41 -24.76 7.63
N VAL A 310 35.17 -25.56 6.90
CA VAL A 310 34.60 -26.53 5.95
C VAL A 310 34.52 -27.89 6.61
N SER A 311 33.38 -28.54 6.47
CA SER A 311 33.14 -29.89 6.96
C SER A 311 32.20 -30.58 5.98
N LEU A 312 32.72 -30.88 4.79
CA LEU A 312 31.95 -31.55 3.74
C LEU A 312 31.38 -32.86 4.30
N LEU A 313 30.07 -33.03 4.17
CA LEU A 313 29.45 -34.33 4.37
C LEU A 313 29.94 -35.24 3.24
N MET A 314 30.54 -36.38 3.60
CA MET A 314 30.89 -37.45 2.65
C MET A 314 29.64 -37.97 1.93
#